data_AF-X1AKB4-F1
#
_entry.id   AF-X1AKB4-F1
#
_cell.length_a   1.000
_cell.length_b   1.000
_cell.length_c   1.000
_cell.angle_alpha   90.00
_cell.angle_beta   90.00
_cell.angle_gamma   90.00
#
_symmetry.space_group_name_H-M   'P 1'
#
loop_
_entity.id
_entity.type
_entity.pdbx_description
1 polymer ?
#
loop_
_entity_poly.entity_id
_entity_poly.type
_entity_poly.pdbx_seq_one_letter_code
_entity_poly.pdbx_strand_id
1 'polypeptide(L)' 'MNLNKAYLIGRLTRDPETRALPSGQSVTSFGMATDRFFTDRSGQKQQQTDFHNIVLFGKLADIASQYLNKGSLVLIEG' A
#
# COMPACT_ATOMS: atom_id res chain seq x y z
N MET A 1 0.26 24.27 13.12
CA MET A 1 0.94 23.11 12.48
C MET A 1 -0.05 21.96 12.46
N ASN A 2 -0.25 21.31 11.32
CA ASN A 2 -1.15 20.16 11.18
C ASN A 2 -0.32 18.90 10.96
N LEU A 3 -0.79 17.76 11.49
CA LEU A 3 -0.21 16.44 11.26
C LEU A 3 -1.04 15.69 10.24
N ASN A 4 -0.41 15.25 9.17
CA ASN A 4 -0.96 14.22 8.29
C ASN A 4 0.02 13.05 8.32
N LYS A 5 -0.45 11.90 8.81
CA LYS A 5 0.36 10.69 8.92
C LYS A 5 -0.52 9.46 8.85
N ALA A 6 -0.13 8.48 8.05
CA ALA A 6 -0.80 7.20 7.91
C ALA A 6 0.17 6.04 8.11
N TYR A 7 -0.33 4.96 8.71
CA TYR A 7 0.36 3.69 8.85
C TYR A 7 -0.53 2.58 8.32
N LEU A 8 -0.03 1.78 7.38
CA LEU A 8 -0.75 0.67 6.78
C LEU A 8 0.11 -0.59 6.81
N ILE A 9 -0.47 -1.73 7.19
CA ILE A 9 0.15 -3.05 7.05
C ILE A 9 -0.79 -3.90 6.23
N GLY A 10 -0.35 -4.32 5.06
CA GLY A 10 -1.22 -5.01 4.11
C GLY A 10 -0.44 -5.71 3.01
N ARG A 11 -1.19 -6.40 2.16
CA ARG A 11 -0.62 -7.14 1.02
C ARG A 11 -0.90 -6.45 -0.30
N LEU A 12 0.08 -6.49 -1.20
CA LEU A 12 -0.10 -6.00 -2.57
C LEU A 12 -1.20 -6.78 -3.29
N THR A 13 -2.13 -6.10 -3.94
CA THR A 13 -3.23 -6.71 -4.71
C THR A 13 -2.86 -7.01 -6.15
N ARG A 14 -1.79 -6.38 -6.65
CA ARG A 14 -1.20 -6.53 -8.00
C ARG A 14 0.31 -6.29 -7.93
N ASP A 15 1.02 -6.69 -8.97
CA ASP A 15 2.44 -6.36 -9.11
C ASP A 15 2.63 -4.84 -9.20
N PRO A 16 3.76 -4.30 -8.69
CA PRO A 16 4.05 -2.88 -8.80
C PRO A 16 4.24 -2.42 -10.25
N GLU A 17 3.66 -1.27 -10.58
CA GLU A 17 3.82 -0.62 -11.87
C GLU A 17 4.76 0.57 -11.73
N THR A 18 5.83 0.60 -12.54
CA THR A 18 6.85 1.66 -12.49
C THR A 18 6.77 2.54 -13.73
N ARG A 19 6.89 3.84 -13.53
CA ARG A 19 6.96 4.86 -14.59
C ARG A 19 8.04 5.89 -14.27
N ALA A 20 8.63 6.49 -15.30
CA ALA A 20 9.51 7.63 -15.16
C ALA A 20 8.72 8.94 -15.32
N LEU A 21 8.94 9.91 -14.44
CA LEU A 21 8.44 11.27 -14.63
C LEU A 21 9.26 12.02 -15.69
N PRO A 22 8.75 13.14 -16.26
CA PRO A 22 9.53 13.99 -17.16
C PRO A 22 10.84 14.52 -16.55
N SER A 23 10.92 14.59 -15.22
CA SER A 23 12.14 14.94 -14.47
C SER A 23 13.19 13.82 -14.43
N GLY A 24 12.88 12.63 -14.93
CA GLY A 24 13.73 11.43 -14.84
C GLY A 24 13.56 10.64 -13.54
N GLN A 25 12.73 11.10 -12.59
CA GLN A 25 12.51 10.40 -11.32
C GLN A 25 11.57 9.21 -11.49
N SER A 26 11.95 8.05 -10.94
CA SER A 26 11.11 6.86 -10.86
C SER A 26 9.91 7.06 -9.93
N VAL A 27 8.76 6.53 -10.34
CA VAL A 27 7.53 6.44 -9.56
C VAL A 27 6.99 5.03 -9.69
N THR A 28 6.73 4.40 -8.55
CA THR A 28 6.17 3.04 -8.49
C THR A 28 4.86 3.09 -7.75
N SER A 29 3.81 2.52 -8.36
CA SER A 29 2.47 2.46 -7.76
C SER A 29 1.96 1.03 -7.69
N PHE A 30 1.23 0.72 -6.63
CA PHE A 30 0.55 -0.56 -6.46
C PHE A 30 -0.72 -0.42 -5.63
N GLY A 31 -1.62 -1.38 -5.77
CA GLY A 31 -2.75 -1.53 -4.86
C GLY A 31 -2.35 -2.36 -3.63
N MET A 32 -2.88 -2.01 -2.47
CA MET A 32 -2.73 -2.75 -1.21
C MET A 32 -4.10 -3.05 -0.61
N ALA A 33 -4.25 -4.23 0.01
CA ALA A 33 -5.39 -4.58 0.83
C ALA A 33 -4.98 -4.67 2.31
N THR A 34 -5.80 -4.12 3.20
CA THR A 34 -5.68 -4.26 4.66
C THR A 34 -6.96 -4.87 5.23
N ASP A 35 -6.84 -5.90 6.06
CA ASP A 35 -7.99 -6.54 6.69
C ASP A 35 -8.24 -6.00 8.09
N ARG A 36 -9.52 -5.68 8.36
CA ARG A 36 -10.02 -5.31 9.67
C ARG A 36 -10.98 -6.38 10.17
N PHE A 37 -10.68 -6.91 11.35
CA PHE A 37 -11.56 -7.83 12.07
C PHE A 37 -12.32 -7.08 13.15
N PHE A 38 -13.64 -7.22 13.17
CA PHE A 38 -14.48 -6.62 14.21
C PHE A 38 -15.69 -7.51 14.51
N THR A 39 -16.30 -7.30 15.66
CA THR A 39 -17.56 -7.95 16.03
C THR A 39 -18.70 -6.96 15.83
N ASP A 40 -19.72 -7.36 15.07
CA ASP A 40 -20.90 -6.52 14.86
C ASP A 40 -21.84 -6.54 16.07
N ARG A 41 -22.92 -5.75 16.00
CA ARG A 41 -23.91 -5.64 17.09
C ARG A 41 -24.68 -6.95 17.34
N SER A 42 -24.69 -7.88 16.38
CA SER A 42 -25.30 -9.20 16.51
C SER A 42 -24.36 -10.23 17.17
N GLY A 43 -23.13 -9.83 17.51
CA GLY A 43 -22.12 -10.72 18.10
C GLY A 43 -21.37 -11.56 17.06
N GLN A 44 -21.59 -11.33 15.77
CA GLN A 44 -20.90 -12.07 14.70
C GLN A 44 -19.54 -11.43 14.40
N LYS A 45 -18.53 -12.29 14.19
CA LYS A 45 -17.20 -11.86 13.73
C LYS A 45 -17.28 -11.53 12.25
N GLN A 46 -16.88 -10.31 11.88
CA GLN A 46 -16.82 -9.82 10.53
C GLN A 46 -15.36 -9.57 10.13
N GLN A 47 -15.05 -9.82 8.86
CA GLN A 47 -13.82 -9.41 8.22
C GLN A 47 -14.19 -8.41 7.12
N GLN A 48 -13.58 -7.23 7.16
CA GLN A 48 -13.71 -6.20 6.14
C GLN A 48 -12.34 -5.87 5.57
N THR A 49 -12.24 -5.86 4.25
CA THR A 49 -11.00 -5.52 3.54
C THR A 49 -11.11 -4.13 2.97
N ASP A 50 -10.17 -3.26 3.33
CA ASP A 50 -10.00 -1.93 2.76
C ASP A 50 -8.89 -1.94 1.69
N PHE A 51 -9.07 -1.15 0.64
CA PHE A 51 -8.13 -1.08 -0.50
C PHE A 51 -7.51 0.31 -0.60
N HIS A 52 -6.18 0.34 -0.76
CA HIS A 52 -5.36 1.54 -0.79
C HIS A 52 -4.53 1.59 -2.06
N ASN A 53 -4.41 2.77 -2.68
CA ASN A 53 -3.43 3.00 -3.74
C ASN A 53 -2.18 3.64 -3.13
N ILE A 54 -1.05 2.95 -3.25
CA ILE A 54 0.23 3.41 -2.73
C ILE A 54 1.08 3.92 -3.89
N VAL A 55 1.73 5.07 -3.69
CA VAL A 55 2.65 5.68 -4.66
C VAL A 55 3.97 5.98 -3.95
N LEU A 56 5.05 5.42 -4.47
CA LEU A 56 6.41 5.62 -3.99
C LEU A 56 7.21 6.40 -5.03
N PHE A 57 8.14 7.23 -4.56
CA PHE A 57 8.95 8.12 -5.40
C PHE A 57 10.45 7.86 -5.20
N GLY A 58 11.24 8.10 -6.26
CA GLY A 58 12.70 8.03 -6.21
C GLY A 58 13.22 6.66 -5.76
N LYS A 59 14.19 6.63 -4.84
CA LYS A 59 14.84 5.39 -4.40
C LYS A 59 13.85 4.35 -3.84
N LEU A 60 12.79 4.78 -3.15
CA LEU A 60 11.75 3.84 -2.66
C LEU A 60 10.96 3.23 -3.81
N ALA A 61 10.74 3.98 -4.90
CA ALA A 61 10.11 3.45 -6.10
C ALA A 61 10.96 2.35 -6.72
N ASP A 62 12.27 2.56 -6.83
CA ASP A 62 13.22 1.59 -7.41
C ASP A 62 13.33 0.32 -6.55
N ILE A 63 13.37 0.46 -5.22
CA ILE A 63 13.37 -0.69 -4.30
C ILE A 63 12.06 -1.47 -4.42
N ALA A 64 10.92 -0.77 -4.44
CA ALA A 64 9.62 -1.43 -4.52
C ALA A 64 9.45 -2.19 -5.84
N SER A 65 9.89 -1.62 -6.97
CA SER A 65 9.79 -2.29 -8.27
C SER A 65 10.72 -3.50 -8.40
N GLN A 66 11.88 -3.46 -7.73
CA GLN A 66 12.85 -4.56 -7.77
C GLN A 66 12.44 -5.75 -6.89
N TYR A 67 11.83 -5.50 -5.74
CA TYR A 67 11.65 -6.53 -4.71
C TYR A 67 10.21 -6.90 -4.39
N LEU A 68 9.23 -6.04 -4.70
CA LEU A 68 7.83 -6.33 -4.40
C LEU A 68 7.13 -6.99 -5.59
N ASN A 69 6.19 -7.86 -5.26
CA ASN A 69 5.30 -8.53 -6.19
C ASN A 69 3.91 -8.65 -5.57
N LYS A 70 2.92 -9.04 -6.37
CA LYS A 70 1.56 -9.33 -5.91
C LYS A 70 1.59 -10.27 -4.70
N GLY A 71 0.89 -9.88 -3.64
CA GLY A 71 0.82 -10.64 -2.39
C GLY A 71 1.91 -10.34 -1.36
N SER A 72 2.95 -9.57 -1.73
CA SER A 72 3.97 -9.11 -0.77
C SER A 72 3.33 -8.38 0.41
N LEU A 73 3.69 -8.76 1.64
CA LEU A 73 3.25 -8.11 2.87
C LEU A 73 4.21 -6.95 3.19
N VAL A 74 3.69 -5.73 3.30
CA VAL A 74 4.51 -4.54 3.55
C VAL A 74 3.87 -3.62 4.59
N LEU A 75 4.73 -2.94 5.35
CA LEU A 75 4.38 -1.77 6.16
C LEU A 75 4.62 -0.51 5.31
N ILE A 76 3.65 0.38 5.27
CA ILE A 76 3.74 1.70 4.62
C ILE A 76 3.53 2.78 5.67
N GLU A 77 4.40 3.80 5.65
CA GLU A 77 4.32 5.03 6.44
C GLU A 77 4.41 6.22 5.47
N GLY A 78 3.58 7.25 5.67
CA GLY A 78 3.57 8.47 4.86
C GLY A 78 2.63 9.55 5.38
#